data_AF-A0A2T6EAM4-F1
#
_entry.id   AF-A0A2T6EAM4-F1
#
_cell.length_a   1.000
_cell.length_b   1.000
_cell.length_c   1.000
_cell.angle_alpha   90.00
_cell.angle_beta   90.00
_cell.angle_gamma   90.00
#
_symmetry.space_group_name_H-M   'P 1'
#
loop_
_entity.id
_entity.type
_entity.pdbx_description
1 polymer ?
#
loop_
_entity_poly.entity_id
_entity_poly.type
_entity_poly.pdbx_seq_one_letter_code
_entity_poly.pdbx_strand_id
1 'polypeptide(L)'
;MLVLHKISLGQEECKFEPLGNGIYELLFEHCVSKLDLSEFDFGLKSKIKATSYWAETGEEVKDTVTFRKEVESPNFPSSEGFRVLEISWDSGGAIDNGYLILTEANASSAE
;
A
#
# COMPACT_ATOMS: atom_id res chain seq x y z
N MET A 1 8.32 12.05 0.67
CA MET A 1 8.32 10.57 0.69
C MET A 1 7.05 10.12 1.39
N LEU A 2 6.35 9.11 0.89
CA LEU A 2 5.13 8.62 1.53
C LEU A 2 5.43 7.61 2.63
N VAL A 3 4.65 7.68 3.71
CA VAL A 3 4.71 6.74 4.83
C VAL A 3 3.42 5.93 4.83
N LEU A 4 3.55 4.61 4.68
CA LEU A 4 2.46 3.67 4.90
C LEU A 4 2.24 3.46 6.40
N HIS A 5 1.01 3.73 6.86
CA HIS A 5 0.60 3.50 8.25
C HIS A 5 -0.26 2.26 8.40
N LYS A 6 -1.05 1.94 7.39
CA LYS A 6 -1.93 0.78 7.39
C LYS A 6 -2.30 0.38 5.96
N ILE A 7 -2.45 -0.92 5.76
CA ILE A 7 -3.04 -1.51 4.56
C ILE A 7 -4.07 -2.55 4.97
N SER A 8 -5.17 -2.64 4.22
CA SER A 8 -6.09 -3.77 4.28
C SER A 8 -6.45 -4.24 2.89
N LEU A 9 -6.73 -5.54 2.76
CA LEU A 9 -7.28 -6.21 1.58
C LEU A 9 -8.34 -7.19 2.07
N GLY A 10 -9.45 -7.37 1.35
CA GLY A 10 -10.44 -8.39 1.69
C GLY A 10 -11.11 -8.22 3.07
N GLN A 11 -11.10 -6.98 3.61
CA GLN A 11 -11.49 -6.62 4.99
C GLN A 11 -10.48 -6.96 6.09
N GLU A 12 -9.33 -7.55 5.76
CA GLU A 12 -8.29 -7.91 6.70
C GLU A 12 -7.15 -6.90 6.69
N GLU A 13 -6.63 -6.55 7.87
CA GLU A 13 -5.44 -5.70 7.98
C GLU A 13 -4.19 -6.52 7.69
N CYS A 14 -3.36 -6.04 6.76
CA CYS A 14 -2.12 -6.71 6.41
C CYS A 14 -0.98 -6.17 7.29
N LYS A 15 -0.15 -7.07 7.82
CA LYS A 15 1.10 -6.68 8.48
C LYS A 15 2.10 -6.25 7.41
N PHE A 16 2.95 -5.29 7.75
CA PHE A 16 3.97 -4.82 6.83
C PHE A 16 5.23 -4.33 7.55
N GLU A 17 6.35 -4.34 6.83
CA GLU A 17 7.64 -3.84 7.28
C GLU A 17 8.21 -2.84 6.25
N PRO A 18 8.72 -1.67 6.66
CA PRO A 18 9.38 -0.75 5.75
C PRO A 18 10.74 -1.30 5.34
N LEU A 19 10.96 -1.43 4.02
CA LEU A 19 12.28 -1.76 3.45
C LEU A 19 13.12 -0.51 3.14
N GLY A 20 12.50 0.67 3.19
CA GLY A 20 13.13 1.97 2.93
C GLY A 20 12.74 2.56 1.58
N ASN A 21 12.96 3.87 1.41
CA ASN A 21 12.69 4.61 0.17
C ASN A 21 11.24 4.47 -0.36
N GLY A 22 10.26 4.33 0.52
CA GLY A 22 8.85 4.13 0.12
C GLY A 22 8.51 2.70 -0.34
N ILE A 23 9.41 1.73 -0.12
CA ILE A 23 9.17 0.32 -0.39
C ILE A 23 8.80 -0.38 0.91
N TYR A 24 7.76 -1.21 0.85
CA TYR A 24 7.22 -1.95 1.98
C TYR A 24 7.10 -3.42 1.62
N GLU A 25 7.39 -4.28 2.59
CA GLU A 25 7.10 -5.71 2.51
C GLU A 25 5.79 -5.99 3.26
N LEU A 26 4.81 -6.57 2.58
CA LEU A 26 3.53 -6.96 3.12
C LEU A 26 3.53 -8.46 3.38
N LEU A 27 3.06 -8.86 4.56
CA LEU A 27 3.06 -10.25 5.00
C LEU A 27 1.62 -10.79 4.96
N PHE A 28 1.40 -11.78 4.09
CA PHE A 28 0.18 -12.57 4.02
C PHE A 28 0.45 -13.99 4.51
N GLU A 29 -0.61 -14.78 4.75
CA GLU A 29 -0.49 -16.13 5.33
C GLU A 29 0.40 -17.07 4.50
N HIS A 30 0.34 -16.96 3.16
CA HIS A 30 1.06 -17.84 2.23
C HIS A 30 1.93 -17.10 1.21
N CYS A 31 1.97 -15.77 1.26
CA CYS A 31 2.76 -14.96 0.34
C CYS A 31 3.32 -13.71 1.01
N VAL A 32 4.39 -13.19 0.39
CA VAL A 32 5.00 -11.92 0.77
C VAL A 32 4.94 -11.02 -0.44
N SER A 33 4.45 -9.79 -0.29
CA SER A 33 4.36 -8.84 -1.39
C SER A 33 5.20 -7.61 -1.15
N LYS A 34 5.99 -7.20 -2.14
CA LYS A 34 6.72 -5.94 -2.12
C LYS A 34 5.87 -4.86 -2.74
N LEU A 35 5.43 -3.89 -1.95
CA LEU A 35 4.68 -2.72 -2.38
C LEU A 35 5.62 -1.52 -2.57
N ASP A 36 5.63 -0.93 -3.74
CA ASP A 36 6.50 0.21 -4.08
C ASP A 36 5.69 1.51 -4.22
N LEU A 37 5.76 2.35 -3.19
CA LEU A 37 5.14 3.67 -3.13
C LEU A 37 6.12 4.80 -3.50
N SER A 38 7.34 4.49 -3.94
CA SER A 38 8.40 5.48 -4.17
C SER A 38 8.04 6.50 -5.26
N GLU A 39 7.32 6.06 -6.29
CA GLU A 39 6.84 6.87 -7.42
C GLU A 39 5.35 7.24 -7.29
N PHE A 40 4.68 6.84 -6.19
CA PHE A 40 3.27 7.11 -6.02
C PHE A 40 3.06 8.59 -5.66
N ASP A 41 2.19 9.24 -6.44
CA ASP A 41 1.79 10.64 -6.27
C ASP A 41 0.27 10.71 -6.33
N PHE A 42 -0.33 11.38 -5.34
CA PHE A 42 -1.79 11.46 -5.21
C PHE A 42 -2.47 12.19 -6.39
N GLY A 43 -1.76 13.08 -7.08
CA GLY A 43 -2.29 13.90 -8.17
C GLY A 43 -2.35 13.18 -9.52
N LEU A 44 -1.58 12.11 -9.72
CA LEU A 44 -1.40 11.49 -11.03
C LEU A 44 -2.26 10.24 -11.29
N LYS A 45 -3.13 9.82 -10.34
CA LYS A 45 -3.88 8.54 -10.42
C LYS A 45 -2.97 7.38 -10.84
N SER A 46 -1.75 7.37 -10.30
CA SER A 46 -0.71 6.43 -10.66
C SER A 46 -1.07 5.03 -10.17
N LYS A 47 -0.69 4.01 -10.94
CA LYS A 47 -0.66 2.62 -10.46
C LYS A 47 0.49 2.48 -9.48
N ILE A 48 0.25 1.80 -8.37
CA ILE A 48 1.27 1.40 -7.41
C ILE A 48 1.78 0.03 -7.87
N LYS A 49 3.10 -0.11 -7.96
CA LYS A 49 3.71 -1.39 -8.33
C LYS A 49 3.74 -2.28 -7.10
N ALA A 50 3.37 -3.54 -7.28
CA ALA A 50 3.64 -4.56 -6.28
C ALA A 50 4.13 -5.87 -6.91
N THR A 51 4.79 -6.71 -6.12
CA THR A 51 5.27 -8.01 -6.58
C THR A 51 5.13 -9.01 -5.45
N SER A 52 4.28 -10.00 -5.65
CA SER A 52 4.00 -11.07 -4.69
C SER A 52 4.85 -12.30 -4.97
N TYR A 53 5.44 -12.85 -3.92
CA TYR A 53 6.17 -14.10 -3.92
C TYR A 53 5.42 -15.14 -3.09
N TRP A 54 5.09 -16.26 -3.73
CA TRP A 54 4.35 -17.36 -3.12
C TRP A 54 5.33 -18.43 -2.65
N ALA A 55 5.47 -18.59 -1.34
CA ALA A 55 6.49 -19.48 -0.77
C ALA A 55 6.28 -20.96 -1.13
N GLU A 56 5.01 -21.37 -1.27
CA GLU A 56 4.65 -22.78 -1.56
C GLU A 56 5.00 -23.19 -2.99
N THR A 57 4.87 -22.28 -3.95
CA THR A 57 5.09 -22.55 -5.38
C THR A 57 6.42 -22.03 -5.91
N GLY A 58 7.05 -21.08 -5.18
CA GLY A 58 8.21 -20.32 -5.64
C GLY A 58 7.87 -19.33 -6.77
N GLU A 59 6.58 -19.07 -7.00
CA GLU A 59 6.11 -18.19 -8.07
C GLU A 59 6.24 -16.72 -7.68
N GLU A 60 6.70 -15.90 -8.63
CA GLU A 60 6.71 -14.44 -8.53
C GLU A 60 5.65 -13.86 -9.48
N VAL A 61 4.74 -13.07 -8.92
CA VAL A 61 3.64 -12.42 -9.63
C VAL A 61 3.83 -10.91 -9.58
N LYS A 62 3.76 -10.25 -10.73
CA LYS A 62 3.74 -8.80 -10.81
C LYS A 62 2.31 -8.31 -10.63
N ASP A 63 2.08 -7.61 -9.54
CA ASP A 63 0.77 -7.13 -9.17
C ASP A 63 0.53 -5.73 -9.68
N THR A 64 -0.75 -5.39 -9.85
CA THR A 64 -1.18 -4.03 -10.13
C THR A 64 -2.09 -3.53 -9.02
N VAL A 65 -1.62 -2.52 -8.28
CA VAL A 65 -2.43 -1.85 -7.27
C VAL A 65 -2.94 -0.53 -7.85
N THR A 66 -4.26 -0.40 -7.94
CA THR A 66 -4.93 0.75 -8.55
C THR A 66 -5.60 1.59 -7.48
N PHE A 67 -5.22 2.86 -7.40
CA PHE A 67 -5.96 3.86 -6.63
C PHE A 67 -7.33 4.11 -7.26
N ARG A 68 -8.40 4.00 -6.46
CA ARG A 68 -9.77 4.28 -6.90
C ARG A 68 -10.22 5.67 -6.52
N LYS A 69 -10.19 5.99 -5.22
CA LYS A 69 -10.58 7.29 -4.67
C LYS A 69 -10.05 7.47 -3.26
N GLU A 70 -9.95 8.72 -2.84
CA GLU A 70 -9.72 9.06 -1.44
C GLU A 70 -11.06 9.00 -0.68
N VAL A 71 -11.03 8.54 0.57
CA VAL A 71 -12.20 8.39 1.43
C VAL A 71 -11.97 9.05 2.78
N GLU A 72 -13.03 9.58 3.38
CA GLU A 72 -12.98 10.11 4.74
C GLU A 72 -13.05 8.97 5.76
N SER A 73 -12.23 9.04 6.81
CA SER A 73 -12.24 8.07 7.91
C SER A 73 -12.19 8.78 9.26
N PRO A 74 -13.14 8.51 10.18
CA PRO A 74 -13.12 9.13 11.51
C PRO A 74 -11.93 8.68 12.36
N ASN A 75 -11.29 7.56 12.02
CA ASN A 75 -10.14 7.01 12.74
C ASN A 75 -8.79 7.56 12.23
N PHE A 76 -8.78 8.22 11.06
CA PHE A 76 -7.56 8.73 10.42
C PHE A 76 -7.84 10.14 9.88
N PRO A 77 -7.76 11.16 10.74
CA PRO A 77 -8.21 12.50 10.41
C PRO A 77 -7.30 13.17 9.39
N SER A 78 -7.90 13.71 8.32
CA SER A 78 -7.17 14.42 7.27
C SER A 78 -6.45 15.68 7.77
N SER A 79 -6.92 16.28 8.87
CA SER A 79 -6.26 17.42 9.52
C SER A 79 -4.86 17.11 10.06
N GLU A 80 -4.56 15.84 10.31
CA GLU A 80 -3.24 15.37 10.74
C GLU A 80 -2.36 14.90 9.55
N GLY A 81 -2.82 15.12 8.32
CA GLY A 81 -2.10 14.75 7.10
C GLY A 81 -2.31 13.31 6.65
N PHE A 82 -3.18 12.55 7.32
CA PHE A 82 -3.56 11.20 6.87
C PHE A 82 -4.45 11.26 5.63
N ARG A 83 -4.16 10.38 4.70
CA ARG A 83 -4.96 10.13 3.50
C ARG A 83 -5.34 8.67 3.45
N VAL A 84 -6.64 8.40 3.39
CA VAL A 84 -7.18 7.05 3.27
C VAL A 84 -7.60 6.84 1.82
N LEU A 85 -6.98 5.86 1.18
CA LEU A 85 -7.16 5.57 -0.23
C LEU A 85 -7.87 4.24 -0.39
N GLU A 86 -9.00 4.23 -1.09
CA GLU A 86 -9.58 2.98 -1.58
C GLU A 86 -8.74 2.47 -2.75
N ILE A 87 -8.34 1.20 -2.68
CA ILE A 87 -7.52 0.54 -3.69
C ILE A 87 -8.18 -0.74 -4.23
N SER A 88 -7.77 -1.11 -5.43
CA SER A 88 -7.98 -2.43 -6.03
C SER A 88 -6.61 -3.09 -6.21
N TRP A 89 -6.45 -4.30 -5.75
CA TRP A 89 -5.25 -5.10 -5.94
C TRP A 89 -5.55 -6.23 -6.93
N ASP A 90 -4.82 -6.31 -8.03
CA ASP A 90 -4.86 -7.41 -8.98
C ASP A 90 -3.56 -8.20 -8.92
N SER A 91 -3.64 -9.46 -8.51
CA SER A 91 -2.55 -10.42 -8.45
C SER A 91 -2.90 -11.63 -9.30
N GLY A 92 -2.32 -11.74 -10.51
CA GLY A 92 -2.53 -12.88 -11.39
C GLY A 92 -3.99 -13.09 -11.82
N GLY A 93 -4.81 -12.03 -11.85
CA GLY A 93 -6.23 -12.09 -12.19
C GLY A 93 -7.16 -12.29 -10.99
N ALA A 94 -6.63 -12.53 -9.78
CA ALA A 94 -7.39 -12.44 -8.54
C ALA A 94 -7.45 -10.97 -8.09
N ILE A 95 -8.67 -10.42 -8.04
CA ILE A 95 -8.88 -9.02 -7.67
C ILE A 95 -9.44 -8.92 -6.27
N ASP A 96 -8.76 -8.18 -5.41
CA ASP A 96 -9.22 -7.82 -4.07
C ASP A 96 -9.34 -6.29 -3.92
N ASN A 97 -10.16 -5.84 -2.98
CA ASN A 97 -10.39 -4.43 -2.68
C ASN A 97 -9.94 -4.14 -1.25
N GLY A 98 -9.51 -2.91 -1.03
CA GLY A 98 -8.94 -2.57 0.26
C GLY A 98 -8.66 -1.10 0.45
N TYR A 99 -7.89 -0.80 1.49
CA TYR A 99 -7.52 0.57 1.83
C TYR A 99 -6.03 0.69 2.10
N LEU A 100 -5.44 1.80 1.67
CA LEU A 100 -4.13 2.28 2.10
C LEU A 100 -4.30 3.52 2.95
N ILE A 101 -3.52 3.63 4.02
CA ILE A 101 -3.47 4.82 4.85
C ILE A 101 -2.06 5.38 4.80
N LEU A 102 -1.93 6.56 4.19
CA LEU A 102 -0.66 7.18 3.89
C LEU A 102 -0.57 8.57 4.54
N THR A 103 0.64 8.98 4.88
CA THR A 103 0.97 10.39 5.12
C THR A 103 2.15 10.79 4.25
N GLU A 104 2.28 12.07 3.96
CA GLU A 104 3.56 12.59 3.53
C GLU A 104 4.50 12.62 4.74
N ALA A 105 5.69 12.03 4.61
CA ALA A 105 6.77 12.28 5.55
C ALA A 105 7.05 13.78 5.48
N ASN A 106 6.61 14.52 6.50
CA ASN A 106 7.11 15.87 6.71
C ASN A 106 8.62 15.74 6.83
N ALA A 107 9.36 16.47 6.00
CA ALA A 107 10.81 16.64 6.14
C ALA A 107 11.16 17.49 7.40
N SER A 108 10.35 17.42 8.45
CA SER A 108 10.60 17.99 9.79
C SER A 108 10.98 16.86 10.74
N SER A 109 12.13 16.27 10.47
CA SER A 109 13.04 15.79 11.50
C SER A 109 14.45 16.09 11.01
N ALA A 110 14.69 17.38 10.75
CA ALA A 110 15.99 17.94 10.99
C ALA A 110 16.00 18.30 12.48
N GLU A 111 16.66 17.47 13.29
CA GLU A 111 17.43 17.83 14.47
C GLU A 111 18.32 16.64 14.88
#